data_AF-A0A653DA90-F1
#
_entry.id   AF-A0A653DA90-F1
#
_cell.length_a   1.000
_cell.length_b   1.000
_cell.length_c   1.000
_cell.angle_alpha   90.00
_cell.angle_beta   90.00
_cell.angle_gamma   90.00
#
_symmetry.space_group_name_H-M   'P 1'
#
loop_
_entity.id
_entity.type
_entity.pdbx_description
1 polymer ?
#
loop_
_entity_poly.entity_id
_entity_poly.type
_entity_poly.pdbx_seq_one_letter_code
_entity_poly.pdbx_strand_id
1 'polypeptide(L)'
;MSGGIWCFSDDNVWLHGIKRFTRYYIHGGFLLGAFILMTVGISLEIWSRSQVGKLHFSTNHSITGLASWVLAFISCLLGVTSFYSQRLRSVVKPVYLKLLHSFFALASFSIGIASLCLGLQKKSYANHVTKNQLSASTWMVVIIATLTALFALRSVVGHVRAVYH
;
A
#
# COMPACT_ATOMS: atom_id res chain seq x y z
N MET A 1 2.64 -0.34 -4.54
CA MET A 1 2.14 0.69 -3.60
C MET A 1 3.15 1.81 -3.37
N SER A 2 4.44 1.53 -3.12
CA SER A 2 5.49 2.55 -2.90
C SER A 2 5.57 3.61 -4.01
N GLY A 3 5.53 3.22 -5.29
CA GLY A 3 5.55 4.15 -6.42
C GLY A 3 4.45 5.22 -6.40
N GLY A 4 3.27 4.89 -5.87
CA GLY A 4 2.19 5.86 -5.68
C GLY A 4 2.53 6.91 -4.62
N ILE A 5 3.12 6.49 -3.50
CA ILE A 5 3.52 7.41 -2.40
C ILE A 5 4.60 8.40 -2.88
N TRP A 6 5.54 7.92 -3.70
CA TRP A 6 6.63 8.74 -4.23
C TRP A 6 6.17 9.79 -5.26
N CYS A 7 4.97 9.66 -5.85
CA CYS A 7 4.46 10.63 -6.84
C CYS A 7 4.26 12.05 -6.29
N PHE A 8 4.06 12.17 -4.98
CA PHE A 8 3.84 13.44 -4.29
C PHE A 8 5.00 13.87 -3.39
N SER A 9 6.15 13.20 -3.49
CA SER A 9 7.38 13.73 -2.89
C SER A 9 7.86 14.93 -3.72
N ASP A 10 8.19 16.03 -3.06
CA ASP A 10 8.76 17.22 -3.70
C ASP A 10 10.14 16.90 -4.32
N ASP A 11 10.84 15.92 -3.76
CA ASP A 11 12.15 15.43 -4.21
C ASP A 11 12.07 14.45 -5.40
N ASN A 12 10.88 14.23 -5.99
CA ASN A 12 10.74 13.33 -7.13
C ASN A 12 11.20 13.99 -8.43
N VAL A 13 12.48 13.78 -8.77
CA VAL A 13 13.14 14.28 -10.00
C VAL A 13 12.39 13.85 -11.27
N TRP A 14 11.83 12.64 -11.29
CA TRP A 14 11.15 12.08 -12.47
C TRP A 14 9.82 12.76 -12.79
N LEU A 15 9.18 13.38 -11.81
CA LEU A 15 7.92 14.11 -12.00
C LEU A 15 8.09 15.62 -11.87
N HIS A 16 9.33 16.10 -11.84
CA HIS A 16 9.64 17.52 -11.73
C HIS A 16 9.03 18.29 -12.92
N GLY A 17 8.32 19.39 -12.66
CA GLY A 17 7.61 20.16 -13.69
C GLY A 17 6.26 19.59 -14.16
N ILE A 18 5.87 18.38 -13.74
CA ILE A 18 4.55 17.80 -14.09
C ILE A 18 3.44 18.43 -13.23
N LYS A 19 2.35 18.85 -13.89
CA LYS A 19 1.16 19.43 -13.23
C LYS A 19 0.62 18.49 -12.15
N ARG A 20 0.16 19.07 -11.04
CA ARG A 20 -0.42 18.34 -9.89
C ARG A 20 -1.59 17.43 -10.26
N PHE A 21 -2.39 17.83 -11.25
CA PHE A 21 -3.49 17.02 -11.79
C PHE A 21 -2.99 15.71 -12.42
N THR A 22 -1.95 15.76 -13.26
CA THR A 22 -1.37 14.56 -13.90
C THR A 22 -0.72 13.63 -12.87
N ARG A 23 -0.03 14.18 -11.86
CA ARG A 23 0.54 13.39 -10.75
C ARG A 23 -0.52 12.56 -10.01
N TYR A 24 -1.75 13.07 -9.92
CA TYR A 24 -2.87 12.33 -9.31
C TYR A 24 -3.25 11.07 -10.10
N TYR A 25 -3.33 11.16 -11.43
CA TYR A 25 -3.61 9.99 -12.28
C TYR A 25 -2.48 8.97 -12.23
N ILE A 26 -1.22 9.43 -12.23
CA ILE A 26 -0.06 8.54 -12.11
C ILE A 26 -0.09 7.80 -10.76
N HIS A 27 -0.35 8.53 -9.67
CA HIS A 27 -0.53 7.95 -8.34
C HIS A 27 -1.66 6.91 -8.31
N GLY A 28 -2.84 7.27 -8.84
CA GLY A 28 -3.99 6.38 -8.94
C GLY A 28 -3.70 5.14 -9.77
N GLY A 29 -3.00 5.29 -10.89
CA GLY A 29 -2.59 4.18 -11.76
C GLY A 29 -1.67 3.19 -11.05
N PHE A 30 -0.64 3.68 -10.33
CA PHE A 30 0.23 2.81 -9.53
C PHE A 30 -0.53 2.08 -8.41
N LEU A 31 -1.48 2.75 -7.75
CA LEU A 31 -2.28 2.12 -6.70
C LEU A 31 -3.23 1.08 -7.26
N LEU A 32 -3.92 1.38 -8.36
CA LEU A 32 -4.83 0.45 -9.02
C LEU A 32 -4.10 -0.79 -9.52
N GLY A 33 -2.97 -0.61 -10.22
CA GLY A 33 -2.15 -1.73 -10.68
C GLY A 33 -1.66 -2.60 -9.51
N ALA A 34 -1.19 -1.99 -8.42
CA ALA A 34 -0.78 -2.72 -7.23
C ALA A 34 -1.95 -3.48 -6.57
N PHE A 35 -3.14 -2.88 -6.50
CA PHE A 35 -4.31 -3.50 -5.92
C PHE A 35 -4.81 -4.68 -6.77
N ILE A 36 -4.78 -4.57 -8.10
CA ILE A 36 -5.10 -5.67 -9.03
C ILE A 36 -4.13 -6.83 -8.81
N LEU A 37 -2.82 -6.57 -8.82
CA LEU A 37 -1.80 -7.61 -8.60
C LEU A 37 -1.97 -8.31 -7.24
N MET A 38 -2.28 -7.54 -6.19
CA MET A 38 -2.54 -8.09 -4.86
C MET A 38 -3.78 -8.98 -4.86
N THR A 39 -4.84 -8.57 -5.54
CA THR A 39 -6.08 -9.34 -5.68
C THR A 39 -5.83 -10.65 -6.43
N VAL A 40 -5.10 -10.59 -7.54
CA VAL A 40 -4.70 -11.79 -8.30
C VAL A 40 -3.87 -12.74 -7.43
N GLY A 41 -2.89 -12.23 -6.67
CA GLY A 41 -2.08 -13.04 -5.76
C GLY A 41 -2.90 -13.77 -4.70
N ILE A 42 -3.88 -13.08 -4.08
CA ILE A 42 -4.79 -13.71 -3.12
C ILE A 42 -5.66 -14.77 -3.81
N SER A 43 -6.23 -14.47 -4.97
CA SER A 43 -7.05 -15.41 -5.74
C SER A 43 -6.27 -16.68 -6.12
N LEU A 44 -5.01 -16.55 -6.53
CA LEU A 44 -4.15 -17.69 -6.86
C LEU A 44 -3.84 -18.54 -5.62
N GLU A 45 -3.56 -17.94 -4.46
CA GLU A 45 -3.34 -18.69 -3.20
C GLU A 45 -4.62 -19.40 -2.76
N ILE A 46 -5.79 -18.77 -2.88
CA ILE A 46 -7.09 -19.43 -2.60
C ILE A 46 -7.25 -20.64 -3.52
N TRP A 47 -7.10 -20.44 -4.84
CA TRP A 47 -7.26 -21.52 -5.81
C TRP A 47 -6.29 -22.69 -5.52
N SER A 48 -5.00 -22.41 -5.29
CA SER A 48 -4.00 -23.42 -4.96
C SER A 48 -4.34 -24.20 -3.69
N ARG A 49 -4.82 -23.52 -2.64
CA ARG A 49 -5.22 -24.17 -1.38
C ARG A 49 -6.44 -25.06 -1.54
N SER A 50 -7.41 -24.65 -2.36
CA SER A 50 -8.61 -25.45 -2.66
C SER A 50 -8.25 -26.75 -3.38
N GLN A 51 -7.28 -26.74 -4.29
CA GLN A 51 -6.83 -27.96 -4.99
C GLN A 51 -6.22 -29.01 -4.04
N VAL A 52 -5.56 -28.57 -2.96
CA VAL A 52 -4.88 -29.45 -2.00
C VAL A 52 -5.70 -29.65 -0.72
N GLY A 53 -6.95 -29.19 -0.69
CA GLY A 53 -7.85 -29.32 0.48
C GLY A 53 -7.31 -28.66 1.76
N LYS A 54 -6.47 -27.63 1.65
CA LYS A 54 -5.86 -26.95 2.80
C LYS A 54 -6.72 -25.79 3.28
N LEU A 55 -6.74 -25.58 4.60
CA LEU A 55 -7.40 -24.43 5.23
C LEU A 55 -6.89 -23.10 4.66
N HIS A 56 -7.84 -22.23 4.29
CA HIS A 56 -7.56 -20.86 3.85
C HIS A 56 -7.25 -19.95 5.04
N PHE A 57 -6.44 -18.92 4.81
CA PHE A 57 -6.15 -17.86 5.78
C PHE A 57 -5.68 -18.31 7.18
N SER A 58 -5.03 -19.48 7.30
CA SER A 58 -4.63 -20.06 8.58
C SER A 58 -3.24 -19.62 9.09
N THR A 59 -2.43 -18.99 8.24
CA THR A 59 -1.07 -18.55 8.60
C THR A 59 -1.00 -17.07 8.90
N ASN A 60 -0.06 -16.64 9.75
CA ASN A 60 0.17 -15.21 10.03
C ASN A 60 0.29 -14.40 8.73
N HIS A 61 1.10 -14.87 7.76
CA HIS A 61 1.21 -14.26 6.44
C HIS A 61 -0.14 -14.06 5.73
N SER A 62 -0.98 -15.10 5.69
CA SER A 62 -2.27 -15.01 4.99
C SER A 62 -3.28 -14.11 5.72
N ILE A 63 -3.24 -14.07 7.05
CA ILE A 63 -4.09 -13.19 7.86
C ILE A 63 -3.66 -11.73 7.67
N THR A 64 -2.37 -11.45 7.82
CA THR A 64 -1.82 -10.09 7.62
C THR A 64 -1.99 -9.63 6.17
N GLY A 65 -1.84 -10.53 5.19
CA GLY A 65 -2.06 -10.23 3.78
C GLY A 65 -3.50 -9.83 3.48
N LEU A 66 -4.47 -10.57 4.02
CA LEU A 66 -5.89 -10.24 3.87
C LEU A 66 -6.25 -8.92 4.58
N ALA A 67 -5.77 -8.73 5.83
CA ALA A 67 -5.97 -7.49 6.57
C ALA A 67 -5.42 -6.27 5.79
N SER A 68 -4.20 -6.40 5.25
CA SER A 68 -3.60 -5.38 4.39
C SER A 68 -4.45 -5.08 3.15
N TRP A 69 -5.00 -6.12 2.50
CA TRP A 69 -5.85 -5.96 1.32
C TRP A 69 -7.17 -5.24 1.63
N VAL A 70 -7.84 -5.58 2.75
CA VAL A 70 -9.07 -4.90 3.19
C VAL A 70 -8.80 -3.41 3.47
N LEU A 71 -7.72 -3.10 4.18
CA LEU A 71 -7.33 -1.71 4.44
C LEU A 71 -6.96 -0.97 3.16
N ALA A 72 -6.30 -1.62 2.20
CA ALA A 72 -6.00 -1.05 0.90
C ALA A 72 -7.28 -0.73 0.13
N PHE A 73 -8.28 -1.63 0.17
CA PHE A 73 -9.56 -1.44 -0.48
C PHE A 73 -10.30 -0.22 0.09
N ILE A 74 -10.39 -0.11 1.43
CA ILE A 74 -10.95 1.06 2.10
C ILE A 74 -10.20 2.33 1.70
N SER A 75 -8.87 2.28 1.70
CA SER A 75 -8.03 3.40 1.26
C SER A 75 -8.29 3.81 -0.19
N CYS A 76 -8.47 2.86 -1.11
CA CYS A 76 -8.81 3.14 -2.50
C CYS A 76 -10.16 3.87 -2.62
N LEU A 77 -11.19 3.41 -1.90
CA LEU A 77 -12.49 4.08 -1.87
C LEU A 77 -12.34 5.51 -1.35
N LEU A 78 -11.65 5.71 -0.23
CA LEU A 78 -11.38 7.04 0.33
C LEU A 78 -10.56 7.93 -0.62
N GLY A 79 -9.65 7.35 -1.40
CA GLY A 79 -8.89 8.08 -2.42
C GLY A 79 -9.78 8.60 -3.53
N VAL A 80 -10.68 7.75 -4.06
CA VAL A 80 -11.68 8.17 -5.05
C VAL A 80 -12.63 9.22 -4.47
N THR A 81 -13.14 9.03 -3.25
CA THR A 81 -14.00 10.02 -2.59
C THR A 81 -13.28 11.35 -2.36
N SER A 82 -11.99 11.30 -1.98
CA SER A 82 -11.15 12.49 -1.80
C SER A 82 -10.94 13.26 -3.10
N PHE A 83 -10.86 12.58 -4.26
CA PHE A 83 -10.81 13.24 -5.56
C PHE A 83 -12.04 14.13 -5.81
N TYR A 84 -13.22 13.62 -5.48
CA TYR A 84 -14.48 14.35 -5.64
C TYR A 84 -14.86 15.19 -4.41
N SER A 85 -13.96 15.33 -3.43
CA SER A 85 -14.25 15.96 -2.13
C SER A 85 -14.78 17.40 -2.23
N GLN A 86 -14.40 18.16 -3.26
CA GLN A 86 -14.93 19.51 -3.47
C GLN A 86 -16.44 19.50 -3.76
N ARG A 87 -16.94 18.47 -4.45
CA ARG A 87 -18.38 18.28 -4.69
C ARG A 87 -19.11 17.72 -3.46
N LEU A 88 -18.38 17.03 -2.58
CA LEU A 88 -18.91 16.40 -1.36
C LEU A 88 -18.69 17.24 -0.10
N ARG A 89 -18.25 18.50 -0.24
CA ARG A 89 -17.93 19.39 0.87
C ARG A 89 -19.13 19.65 1.79
N SER A 90 -20.35 19.51 1.28
CA SER A 90 -21.60 19.59 2.06
C SER A 90 -21.79 18.43 3.04
N VAL A 91 -21.15 17.28 2.81
CA VAL A 91 -21.29 16.08 3.65
C VAL A 91 -20.07 15.87 4.55
N VAL A 92 -18.86 15.96 3.99
CA VAL A 92 -17.60 15.76 4.73
C VAL A 92 -16.56 16.78 4.30
N LYS A 93 -15.87 17.41 5.26
CA LYS A 93 -14.78 18.33 4.94
C LYS A 93 -13.66 17.58 4.18
N PRO A 94 -13.16 18.11 3.05
CA PRO A 94 -12.10 17.48 2.25
C PRO A 94 -10.84 17.10 3.04
N VAL A 95 -10.54 17.83 4.12
CA VAL A 95 -9.39 17.57 4.99
C VAL A 95 -9.51 16.22 5.69
N TYR A 96 -10.69 15.86 6.21
CA TYR A 96 -10.89 14.57 6.90
C TYR A 96 -10.78 13.39 5.93
N LEU A 97 -11.30 13.50 4.71
CA LEU A 97 -11.19 12.45 3.69
C LEU A 97 -9.72 12.19 3.33
N LYS A 98 -8.91 13.24 3.18
CA LYS A 98 -7.47 13.12 2.93
C LYS A 98 -6.74 12.47 4.10
N LEU A 99 -7.07 12.88 5.34
CA LEU A 99 -6.46 12.31 6.54
C LEU A 99 -6.77 10.81 6.65
N LEU A 100 -8.04 10.42 6.50
CA LEU A 100 -8.46 9.02 6.55
C LEU A 100 -7.80 8.21 5.42
N HIS A 101 -7.81 8.72 4.18
CA HIS A 101 -7.11 8.06 3.06
C HIS A 101 -5.64 7.81 3.39
N SER A 102 -4.92 8.83 3.87
CA SER A 102 -3.51 8.69 4.24
C SER A 102 -3.28 7.72 5.40
N PHE A 103 -4.17 7.71 6.40
CA PHE A 103 -4.09 6.79 7.53
C PHE A 103 -4.29 5.33 7.11
N PHE A 104 -5.37 5.02 6.38
CA PHE A 104 -5.64 3.67 5.89
C PHE A 104 -4.58 3.19 4.90
N ALA A 105 -4.08 4.09 4.03
CA ALA A 105 -2.97 3.78 3.13
C ALA A 105 -1.70 3.38 3.90
N LEU A 106 -1.34 4.12 4.95
CA LEU A 106 -0.15 3.86 5.75
C LEU A 106 -0.30 2.57 6.59
N ALA A 107 -1.47 2.35 7.18
CA ALA A 107 -1.78 1.13 7.92
C ALA A 107 -1.72 -0.11 7.02
N SER A 108 -2.37 -0.06 5.85
CA SER A 108 -2.32 -1.11 4.84
C SER A 108 -0.89 -1.39 4.40
N PHE A 109 -0.12 -0.34 4.06
CA PHE A 109 1.28 -0.49 3.64
C PHE A 109 2.13 -1.18 4.73
N SER A 110 1.99 -0.76 5.98
CA SER A 110 2.78 -1.31 7.10
C SER A 110 2.49 -2.79 7.34
N ILE A 111 1.21 -3.17 7.36
CA ILE A 111 0.78 -4.57 7.53
C ILE A 111 1.15 -5.40 6.29
N GLY A 112 1.08 -4.81 5.10
CA GLY A 112 1.48 -5.45 3.84
C GLY A 112 2.98 -5.77 3.80
N ILE A 113 3.84 -4.88 4.29
CA ILE A 113 5.27 -5.14 4.42
C ILE A 113 5.54 -6.26 5.43
N ALA A 114 4.90 -6.22 6.60
CA ALA A 114 5.04 -7.30 7.59
C ALA A 114 4.60 -8.65 7.00
N SER A 115 3.49 -8.65 6.26
CA SER A 115 3.02 -9.83 5.53
C SER A 115 4.04 -10.32 4.50
N LEU A 116 4.64 -9.40 3.72
CA LEU A 116 5.65 -9.75 2.72
C LEU A 116 6.88 -10.40 3.35
N CYS A 117 7.38 -9.86 4.47
CA CYS A 117 8.48 -10.46 5.23
C CYS A 117 8.15 -11.89 5.70
N LEU A 118 6.94 -12.12 6.23
CA LEU A 118 6.46 -13.46 6.60
C LEU A 118 6.33 -14.38 5.37
N GLY A 119 5.97 -13.83 4.22
CA GLY A 119 5.85 -14.56 2.96
C GLY A 119 7.20 -15.03 2.42
N LEU A 120 8.24 -14.19 2.50
CA LEU A 120 9.60 -14.54 2.09
C LEU A 120 10.15 -15.72 2.92
N GLN A 121 9.82 -15.79 4.21
CA GLN A 121 10.25 -16.88 5.08
C GLN A 121 9.46 -18.19 4.89
N LYS A 122 8.35 -18.19 4.13
CA LYS A 122 7.65 -19.44 3.83
C LYS A 122 8.50 -20.34 2.94
N LYS A 123 8.44 -21.65 3.21
CA LYS A 123 9.08 -22.71 2.41
C LYS A 123 8.83 -22.59 0.90
N SER A 124 7.66 -22.08 0.49
CA SER A 124 7.32 -21.89 -0.92
C SER A 124 8.29 -20.95 -1.65
N TYR A 125 8.86 -19.95 -0.96
CA TYR A 125 9.87 -19.06 -1.52
C TYR A 125 11.27 -19.48 -1.07
N ALA A 126 11.45 -19.71 0.24
CA ALA A 126 12.74 -20.02 0.84
C ALA A 126 13.41 -21.29 0.28
N ASN A 127 12.64 -22.26 -0.24
CA ASN A 127 13.21 -23.47 -0.85
C ASN A 127 13.74 -23.25 -2.28
N HIS A 128 13.34 -22.17 -2.94
CA HIS A 128 13.72 -21.85 -4.32
C HIS A 128 14.85 -20.81 -4.41
N VAL A 129 15.35 -20.35 -3.26
CA VAL A 129 16.40 -19.32 -3.18
C VAL A 129 17.49 -19.73 -2.20
N THR A 130 18.70 -19.21 -2.41
CA THR A 130 19.80 -19.36 -1.45
C THR A 130 19.57 -18.49 -0.20
N LYS A 131 20.24 -18.82 0.91
CA LYS A 131 20.18 -18.02 2.16
C LYS A 131 20.59 -16.55 1.91
N ASN A 132 21.57 -16.32 1.05
CA ASN A 132 22.04 -14.97 0.70
C ASN A 132 20.98 -14.19 -0.08
N GLN A 133 20.31 -14.84 -1.04
CA GLN A 133 19.21 -14.23 -1.79
C GLN A 133 18.02 -13.91 -0.89
N LEU A 134 17.64 -14.83 0.01
CA LEU A 134 16.57 -14.59 0.98
C LEU A 134 16.88 -13.39 1.88
N SER A 135 18.11 -13.30 2.39
CA SER A 135 18.57 -12.17 3.20
C SER A 135 18.55 -10.86 2.39
N ALA A 136 19.10 -10.85 1.18
CA ALA A 136 19.11 -9.68 0.31
C ALA A 136 17.70 -9.17 -0.02
N SER A 137 16.77 -10.07 -0.38
CA SER A 137 15.37 -9.71 -0.64
C SER A 137 14.69 -9.13 0.59
N THR A 138 14.96 -9.68 1.78
CA THR A 138 14.41 -9.17 3.03
C THR A 138 14.94 -7.77 3.33
N TRP A 139 16.24 -7.54 3.23
CA TRP A 139 16.85 -6.23 3.44
C TRP A 139 16.37 -5.19 2.44
N MET A 140 16.24 -5.55 1.15
CA MET A 140 15.67 -4.65 0.15
C MET A 140 14.25 -4.21 0.51
N VAL A 141 13.39 -5.15 0.93
CA VAL A 141 12.02 -4.84 1.35
C VAL A 141 12.03 -3.90 2.55
N VAL A 142 12.87 -4.16 3.57
CA VAL A 142 12.96 -3.32 4.78
C VAL A 142 13.45 -1.91 4.45
N ILE A 143 14.47 -1.76 3.59
CA ILE A 143 15.00 -0.46 3.19
C ILE A 143 13.92 0.35 2.44
N ILE A 144 13.30 -0.25 1.42
CA ILE A 144 12.23 0.40 0.64
C ILE A 144 11.05 0.77 1.54
N ALA A 145 10.69 -0.12 2.47
CA ALA A 145 9.62 0.12 3.43
C ALA A 145 9.93 1.31 4.33
N THR A 146 11.14 1.36 4.89
CA THR A 146 11.57 2.44 5.80
C THR A 146 11.56 3.78 5.09
N LEU A 147 12.15 3.86 3.90
CA LEU A 147 12.16 5.10 3.10
C LEU A 147 10.73 5.56 2.76
N THR A 148 9.88 4.63 2.33
CA THR A 148 8.49 4.94 1.96
C THR A 148 7.67 5.38 3.18
N ALA A 149 7.89 4.76 4.35
CA ALA A 149 7.22 5.13 5.59
C ALA A 149 7.60 6.54 6.04
N LEU A 150 8.87 6.94 5.93
CA LEU A 150 9.32 8.30 6.25
C LEU A 150 8.62 9.36 5.40
N PHE A 151 8.51 9.14 4.08
CA PHE A 151 7.79 10.05 3.18
C PHE A 151 6.29 10.11 3.50
N ALA A 152 5.68 8.96 3.77
CA ALA A 152 4.27 8.90 4.14
C ALA A 152 3.98 9.63 5.46
N LEU A 153 4.84 9.46 6.47
CA LEU A 153 4.72 10.15 7.76
C LEU A 153 4.84 11.67 7.61
N ARG A 154 5.81 12.16 6.82
CA ARG A 154 5.93 13.60 6.52
C ARG A 154 4.65 14.14 5.88
N SER A 155 4.05 13.40 4.95
CA SER A 155 2.78 13.78 4.33
C SER A 155 1.62 13.83 5.33
N VAL A 156 1.49 12.83 6.21
CA VAL A 156 0.44 12.80 7.25
C VAL A 156 0.60 13.95 8.23
N VAL A 157 1.82 14.23 8.71
CA VAL A 157 2.09 15.37 9.62
C VAL A 157 1.70 16.69 8.96
N GLY A 158 1.96 16.86 7.66
CA GLY A 158 1.51 18.02 6.90
C GLY A 158 -0.01 18.17 6.88
N HIS A 159 -0.75 17.08 6.65
CA HIS A 159 -2.21 17.09 6.69
C HIS A 159 -2.76 17.38 8.10
N VAL A 160 -2.15 16.82 9.16
CA VAL A 160 -2.56 17.07 10.54
C VAL A 160 -2.38 18.54 10.90
N ARG A 161 -1.24 19.15 10.56
CA ARG A 161 -1.02 20.60 10.79
C ARG A 161 -2.07 21.47 10.08
N ALA A 162 -2.50 21.09 8.88
CA ALA A 162 -3.54 21.79 8.13
C ALA A 162 -4.97 21.61 8.70
N VAL A 163 -5.17 20.76 9.70
CA VAL A 163 -6.45 20.67 10.46
C VAL A 163 -6.49 21.69 11.60
N TYR A 164 -5.33 21.98 12.21
CA TYR A 164 -5.22 22.81 13.41
C TYR A 164 -4.87 24.29 13.13
N HIS A 165 -4.53 24.63 11.88
CA HIS A 165 -4.34 25.99 11.38
C HIS A 165 -5.41 26.32 10.34
#